data_AF-A0A0K9GY10-F1
#
_entry.id   AF-A0A0K9GY10-F1
#
_cell.length_a   1.000
_cell.length_b   1.000
_cell.length_c   1.000
_cell.angle_alpha   90.00
_cell.angle_beta   90.00
_cell.angle_gamma   90.00
#
_symmetry.space_group_name_H-M   'P 1'
#
loop_
_entity.id
_entity.type
_entity.pdbx_description
1 polymer ?
#
loop_
_entity_poly.entity_id
_entity_poly.type
_entity_poly.pdbx_seq_one_letter_code
_entity_poly.pdbx_strand_id
1 'polypeptide(L)'
;MKLKSLALPLFALVLLLSACGQKATQVSENGNSEAKIKTEKPVQKEESLTLEKVFEKTITASKDLKSLTLKMENEQTITSSSNSEPTAMTSTIDMDLIQDPLSLYQVMTMNIPGEDAIKTESYFTKQGFFMYEPAQGAWMKLPDEMSTELLKATEQQGDPATELKKMQEFIEDFTFEQDNSSYILTLNASAEKFNAFMQEQLAQSFGQSAGFDLQSVDVSGLKYSYTIDKKTFYPTAMTVDISFKTVEGSEEVTLEQKTNATFSNYNGVNEITIPEEVIKSAQEIELPH
;
A
#
# COMPACT_ATOMS: atom_id res chain seq x y z
N MET A 1 49.23 36.90 -46.65
CA MET A 1 48.14 36.74 -45.66
C MET A 1 48.72 35.93 -44.50
N LYS A 2 48.99 36.45 -43.29
CA LYS A 2 48.04 36.85 -42.20
C LYS A 2 46.93 35.79 -42.07
N LEU A 3 46.71 35.00 -41.01
CA LEU A 3 46.81 35.13 -39.53
C LEU A 3 46.95 33.70 -38.93
N LYS A 4 47.81 33.46 -37.93
CA LYS A 4 47.52 33.28 -36.47
C LYS A 4 46.62 32.09 -36.05
N SER A 5 47.13 31.38 -35.03
CA SER A 5 46.60 30.26 -34.23
C SER A 5 45.11 30.29 -33.86
N LEU A 6 44.50 29.12 -33.64
CA LEU A 6 43.82 28.82 -32.37
C LEU A 6 43.57 27.31 -32.16
N ALA A 7 43.44 26.96 -30.89
CA ALA A 7 43.51 25.65 -30.26
C ALA A 7 42.40 24.62 -30.62
N LEU A 8 42.71 23.34 -30.35
CA LEU A 8 41.76 22.25 -30.08
C LEU A 8 40.88 22.59 -28.86
N PRO A 9 39.63 22.11 -28.75
CA PRO A 9 39.41 20.79 -28.14
C PRO A 9 38.29 19.96 -28.81
N LEU A 10 38.48 18.65 -28.98
CA LEU A 10 37.91 17.61 -28.10
C LEU A 10 36.38 17.75 -27.92
N PHE A 11 35.61 17.32 -28.93
CA PHE A 11 34.18 17.04 -28.76
C PHE A 11 34.07 15.64 -28.14
N ALA A 12 34.30 15.57 -26.82
CA ALA A 12 33.89 14.42 -26.03
C ALA A 12 32.35 14.39 -26.03
N LEU A 13 31.79 13.38 -26.68
CA LEU A 13 30.39 13.01 -26.52
C LEU A 13 30.23 12.46 -25.09
N VAL A 14 30.00 13.35 -24.12
CA VAL A 14 29.65 12.94 -22.77
C VAL A 14 28.16 12.62 -22.77
N LEU A 15 27.84 11.34 -22.92
CA LEU A 15 26.61 10.77 -22.36
C LEU A 15 26.72 10.88 -20.84
N LEU A 16 26.20 11.95 -20.24
CA LEU A 16 25.84 11.92 -18.82
C LEU A 16 24.48 11.23 -18.69
N LEU A 17 24.52 9.90 -18.67
CA LEU A 17 23.59 9.13 -17.88
C LEU A 17 24.00 9.34 -16.42
N SER A 18 23.26 10.17 -15.70
CA SER A 18 23.24 10.20 -14.22
C SER A 18 21.98 10.94 -13.80
N ALA A 19 20.84 10.25 -13.93
CA ALA A 19 19.61 10.58 -13.22
C ALA A 19 19.28 9.45 -12.25
N CYS A 20 20.24 9.06 -11.41
CA CYS A 20 19.94 8.45 -10.11
C CYS A 20 20.29 9.53 -9.07
N GLY A 21 19.33 9.93 -8.24
CA GLY A 21 19.51 11.04 -7.29
C GLY A 21 18.40 12.09 -7.33
N GLN A 22 17.17 11.70 -7.64
CA GLN A 22 16.02 12.61 -7.57
C GLN A 22 15.86 13.13 -6.13
N LYS A 23 15.89 14.46 -5.97
CA LYS A 23 15.73 15.13 -4.69
C LYS A 23 14.29 15.58 -4.50
N ALA A 24 13.80 15.56 -3.26
CA ALA A 24 12.42 15.91 -2.97
C ALA A 24 12.10 17.38 -3.30
N THR A 25 11.04 17.62 -4.09
CA THR A 25 10.45 18.94 -4.32
C THR A 25 9.58 19.36 -3.13
N GLN A 26 9.56 20.65 -2.77
CA GLN A 26 8.71 21.11 -1.66
C GLN A 26 7.27 21.30 -2.11
N VAL A 27 6.31 20.79 -1.33
CA VAL A 27 4.88 21.06 -1.53
C VAL A 27 4.58 22.45 -0.98
N SER A 28 4.17 23.39 -1.84
CA SER A 28 3.73 24.71 -1.38
C SER A 28 2.26 24.65 -0.96
N GLU A 29 1.97 24.85 0.32
CA GLU A 29 0.62 25.25 0.74
C GLU A 29 0.33 26.63 0.16
N ASN A 30 -0.55 26.72 -0.86
CA ASN A 30 -1.62 27.72 -0.94
C ASN A 30 -2.27 27.79 -2.33
N GLY A 31 -3.59 27.57 -2.35
CA GLY A 31 -4.49 28.06 -3.39
C GLY A 31 -4.83 29.54 -3.18
N ASN A 32 -4.46 30.35 -4.18
CA ASN A 32 -5.00 31.65 -4.61
C ASN A 32 -5.04 32.86 -3.63
N SER A 33 -4.18 33.87 -3.88
CA SER A 33 -4.60 35.25 -4.20
C SER A 33 -3.39 36.14 -4.58
N GLU A 34 -3.56 37.00 -5.59
CA GLU A 34 -2.51 37.86 -6.18
C GLU A 34 -1.89 38.93 -5.24
N ALA A 35 -0.55 39.04 -5.36
CA ALA A 35 0.33 40.22 -5.28
C ALA A 35 0.34 41.19 -4.06
N LYS A 36 1.40 41.12 -3.22
CA LYS A 36 2.54 42.08 -3.17
C LYS A 36 3.57 41.80 -2.04
N ILE A 37 4.78 41.42 -2.47
CA ILE A 37 6.14 41.87 -2.08
C ILE A 37 6.56 41.99 -0.59
N LYS A 38 7.62 41.19 -0.29
CA LYS A 38 8.74 41.33 0.67
C LYS A 38 8.47 41.09 2.16
N THR A 39 9.03 40.01 2.69
CA THR A 39 10.31 40.05 3.43
C THR A 39 10.91 38.64 3.45
N GLU A 40 12.07 38.46 2.81
CA GLU A 40 12.85 37.21 2.87
C GLU A 40 13.36 37.01 4.31
N LYS A 41 12.87 35.97 4.98
CA LYS A 41 13.63 35.26 6.02
C LYS A 41 14.20 34.00 5.36
N PRO A 42 15.46 33.62 5.65
CA PRO A 42 16.08 32.48 5.01
C PRO A 42 15.37 31.22 5.51
N VAL A 43 14.61 30.57 4.64
CA VAL A 43 14.21 29.18 4.85
C VAL A 43 15.52 28.39 4.90
N GLN A 44 15.81 27.84 6.08
CA GLN A 44 16.90 26.88 6.24
C GLN A 44 16.73 25.82 5.15
N LYS A 45 17.69 25.78 4.23
CA LYS A 45 17.75 24.81 3.17
C LYS A 45 18.07 23.47 3.83
N GLU A 46 17.04 22.79 4.33
CA GLU A 46 17.12 21.39 4.73
C GLU A 46 17.72 20.64 3.53
N GLU A 47 18.86 19.99 3.71
CA GLU A 47 19.43 19.16 2.66
C GLU A 47 18.44 18.05 2.37
N SER A 48 17.70 18.19 1.27
CA SER A 48 16.75 17.18 0.85
C SER A 48 17.51 15.90 0.50
N LEU A 49 17.20 14.83 1.23
CA LEU A 49 17.66 13.48 0.90
C LEU A 49 17.18 13.14 -0.51
N THR A 50 17.92 12.25 -1.18
CA THR A 50 17.44 11.66 -2.44
C THR A 50 16.42 10.57 -2.13
N LEU A 51 15.62 10.21 -3.12
CA LEU A 51 14.61 9.16 -2.98
C LEU A 51 15.25 7.83 -2.56
N GLU A 52 16.38 7.46 -3.16
CA GLU A 52 17.13 6.24 -2.83
C GLU A 52 17.57 6.23 -1.37
N LYS A 53 18.04 7.38 -0.86
CA LYS A 53 18.43 7.54 0.55
C LYS A 53 17.26 7.40 1.49
N VAL A 54 16.07 7.88 1.11
CA VAL A 54 14.85 7.71 1.91
C VAL A 54 14.45 6.24 1.93
N PHE A 55 14.41 5.55 0.79
CA PHE A 55 14.14 4.10 0.73
C PHE A 55 15.12 3.28 1.58
N GLU A 56 16.43 3.53 1.48
CA GLU A 56 17.45 2.86 2.32
C GLU A 56 17.14 3.01 3.82
N LYS A 57 16.78 4.22 4.24
CA LYS A 57 16.48 4.53 5.63
C LYS A 57 15.16 3.93 6.09
N THR A 58 14.12 3.96 5.26
CA THR A 58 12.83 3.32 5.54
C THR A 58 13.00 1.81 5.68
N ILE A 59 13.71 1.15 4.75
CA ILE A 59 14.04 -0.28 4.83
C ILE A 59 14.77 -0.61 6.14
N THR A 60 15.71 0.24 6.55
CA THR A 60 16.44 0.04 7.81
C THR A 60 15.52 0.20 9.01
N ALA A 61 14.71 1.27 9.05
CA ALA A 61 13.76 1.52 10.12
C ALA A 61 12.71 0.40 10.24
N SER A 62 12.23 -0.14 9.13
CA SER A 62 11.25 -1.24 9.09
C SER A 62 11.77 -2.53 9.74
N LYS A 63 13.08 -2.79 9.73
CA LYS A 63 13.68 -3.97 10.39
C LYS A 63 13.65 -3.87 11.91
N ASP A 64 13.66 -2.66 12.45
CA ASP A 64 13.61 -2.41 13.89
C ASP A 64 12.17 -2.25 14.40
N LEU A 65 11.19 -2.25 13.50
CA LEU A 65 9.78 -2.10 13.83
C LEU A 65 9.21 -3.44 14.31
N LYS A 66 8.84 -3.51 15.58
CA LYS A 66 8.31 -4.72 16.24
C LYS A 66 6.80 -4.83 16.12
N SER A 67 6.11 -3.71 16.17
CA SER A 67 4.65 -3.66 16.09
C SER A 67 4.17 -2.36 15.45
N LEU A 68 2.95 -2.35 14.94
CA LEU A 68 2.27 -1.15 14.45
C LEU A 68 0.75 -1.32 14.50
N THR A 69 0.04 -0.19 14.55
CA THR A 69 -1.42 -0.13 14.35
C THR A 69 -1.69 0.49 12.97
N LEU A 70 -2.58 -0.13 12.22
CA LEU A 70 -3.02 0.27 10.89
C LEU A 70 -4.53 0.53 10.92
N LYS A 71 -4.94 1.69 10.40
CA LYS A 71 -6.35 1.98 10.11
C LYS A 71 -6.52 2.18 8.62
N MET A 72 -7.46 1.48 8.01
CA MET A 72 -7.78 1.60 6.58
C MET A 72 -9.24 1.95 6.38
N GLU A 73 -9.48 2.81 5.41
CA GLU A 73 -10.79 3.17 4.88
C GLU A 73 -10.78 2.85 3.39
N ASN A 74 -11.76 2.06 2.94
CA ASN A 74 -11.91 1.70 1.54
C ASN A 74 -13.27 2.16 1.04
N GLU A 75 -13.27 2.71 -0.17
CA GLU A 75 -14.44 2.98 -0.99
C GLU A 75 -14.28 2.16 -2.27
N GLN A 76 -15.28 1.37 -2.62
CA GLN A 76 -15.26 0.50 -3.78
C GLN A 76 -16.53 0.70 -4.59
N THR A 77 -16.42 0.89 -5.89
CA THR A 77 -17.56 0.98 -6.81
C THR A 77 -17.43 -0.11 -7.87
N ILE A 78 -18.46 -0.94 -7.99
CA ILE A 78 -18.56 -1.98 -9.01
C ILE A 78 -19.63 -1.56 -10.02
N THR A 79 -19.30 -1.61 -11.31
CA THR A 79 -20.26 -1.42 -12.41
C THR A 79 -20.17 -2.60 -13.37
N SER A 80 -21.31 -3.24 -13.70
CA SER A 80 -21.37 -4.29 -14.72
C SER A 80 -22.05 -3.79 -15.99
N SER A 81 -21.63 -4.29 -17.15
CA SER A 81 -22.31 -4.07 -18.42
C SER A 81 -23.78 -4.52 -18.44
N SER A 82 -24.18 -5.48 -17.58
CA SER A 82 -25.56 -5.97 -17.46
C SER A 82 -26.43 -5.12 -16.53
N ASN A 83 -25.81 -4.37 -15.60
CA ASN A 83 -26.48 -3.47 -14.68
C ASN A 83 -25.75 -2.12 -14.64
N SER A 84 -26.35 -1.12 -15.28
CA SER A 84 -25.75 0.21 -15.38
C SER A 84 -25.76 1.00 -14.07
N GLU A 85 -26.46 0.55 -13.02
CA GLU A 85 -26.41 1.22 -11.71
C GLU A 85 -25.18 0.75 -10.91
N PRO A 86 -24.24 1.66 -10.58
CA PRO A 86 -23.06 1.30 -9.81
C PRO A 86 -23.41 0.87 -8.39
N THR A 87 -22.77 -0.19 -7.91
CA THR A 87 -22.86 -0.63 -6.50
C THR A 87 -21.66 -0.08 -5.74
N ALA A 88 -21.90 0.87 -4.84
CA ALA A 88 -20.87 1.48 -4.01
C ALA A 88 -20.83 0.83 -2.63
N MET A 89 -19.68 0.31 -2.23
CA MET A 89 -19.43 -0.32 -0.93
C MET A 89 -18.37 0.47 -0.18
N THR A 90 -18.44 0.47 1.15
CA THR A 90 -17.38 1.04 1.98
C THR A 90 -16.95 0.05 3.03
N SER A 91 -15.67 0.06 3.40
CA SER A 91 -15.17 -0.72 4.52
C SER A 91 -14.16 0.04 5.35
N THR A 92 -14.11 -0.31 6.64
CA THR A 92 -13.09 0.16 7.58
C THR A 92 -12.39 -1.05 8.18
N ILE A 93 -11.08 -0.95 8.34
CA ILE A 93 -10.25 -1.98 8.96
C ILE A 93 -9.39 -1.32 10.03
N ASP A 94 -9.52 -1.77 11.27
CA ASP A 94 -8.59 -1.47 12.36
C ASP A 94 -7.75 -2.72 12.61
N MET A 95 -6.43 -2.59 12.60
CA MET A 95 -5.51 -3.72 12.72
C MET A 95 -4.33 -3.39 13.63
N ASP A 96 -3.99 -4.32 14.52
CA ASP A 96 -2.72 -4.35 15.24
C ASP A 96 -1.87 -5.51 14.72
N LEU A 97 -0.59 -5.23 14.48
CA LEU A 97 0.38 -6.18 13.94
C LEU A 97 1.62 -6.23 14.85
N ILE A 98 2.08 -7.43 15.16
CA ILE A 98 3.39 -7.73 15.78
C ILE A 98 4.19 -8.58 14.78
N GLN A 99 5.44 -8.24 14.51
CA GLN A 99 6.26 -8.90 13.48
C GLN A 99 6.93 -10.20 13.95
N ASP A 100 7.44 -10.26 15.17
CA ASP A 100 8.18 -11.43 15.69
C ASP A 100 7.79 -11.79 17.14
N PRO A 101 7.10 -12.91 17.36
CA PRO A 101 6.48 -13.73 16.32
C PRO A 101 5.32 -13.01 15.64
N LEU A 102 5.04 -13.35 14.38
CA LEU A 102 3.92 -12.75 13.67
C LEU A 102 2.61 -12.97 14.44
N SER A 103 1.92 -11.89 14.77
CA SER A 103 0.59 -11.91 15.39
C SER A 103 -0.22 -10.71 14.93
N LEU A 104 -1.50 -10.92 14.70
CA LEU A 104 -2.41 -9.91 14.16
C LEU A 104 -3.76 -9.96 14.86
N TYR A 105 -4.29 -8.78 15.13
CA TYR A 105 -5.66 -8.56 15.56
C TYR A 105 -6.32 -7.59 14.59
N GLN A 106 -7.53 -7.90 14.14
CA GLN A 106 -8.21 -7.09 13.15
C GLN A 106 -9.72 -7.00 13.44
N VAL A 107 -10.27 -5.80 13.25
CA VAL A 107 -11.72 -5.56 13.17
C VAL A 107 -12.02 -4.94 11.83
N MET A 108 -12.95 -5.54 11.08
CA MET A 108 -13.43 -5.05 9.80
C MET A 108 -14.91 -4.74 9.89
N THR A 109 -15.32 -3.58 9.37
CA THR A 109 -16.73 -3.23 9.18
C THR A 109 -16.97 -2.90 7.71
N MET A 110 -17.91 -3.60 7.08
CA MET A 110 -18.29 -3.42 5.68
C MET A 110 -19.73 -2.92 5.60
N ASN A 111 -19.98 -1.92 4.75
CA ASN A 111 -21.31 -1.37 4.49
C ASN A 111 -21.63 -1.56 3.01
N ILE A 112 -22.73 -2.27 2.75
CA ILE A 112 -23.32 -2.47 1.42
C ILE A 112 -24.68 -1.75 1.41
N PRO A 113 -24.97 -0.90 0.42
CA PRO A 113 -26.25 -0.20 0.34
C PRO A 113 -27.43 -1.17 0.32
N GLY A 114 -28.40 -0.95 1.20
CA GLY A 114 -29.59 -1.81 1.30
C GLY A 114 -29.43 -3.04 2.19
N GLU A 115 -28.24 -3.27 2.75
CA GLU A 115 -27.96 -4.34 3.70
C GLU A 115 -27.52 -3.79 5.06
N ASP A 116 -27.62 -4.62 6.10
CA ASP A 116 -27.07 -4.31 7.41
C ASP A 116 -25.54 -4.35 7.36
N ALA A 117 -24.88 -3.49 8.14
CA ALA A 117 -23.42 -3.45 8.21
C ALA A 117 -22.86 -4.79 8.72
N ILE A 118 -21.91 -5.36 7.98
CA ILE A 118 -21.26 -6.62 8.32
C ILE A 118 -20.00 -6.30 9.10
N LYS A 119 -19.94 -6.77 10.35
CA LYS A 119 -18.78 -6.61 11.22
C LYS A 119 -18.14 -7.95 11.52
N THR A 120 -16.85 -8.06 11.22
CA THR A 120 -16.03 -9.24 11.47
C THR A 120 -14.85 -8.86 12.35
N GLU A 121 -14.46 -9.77 13.23
CA GLU A 121 -13.29 -9.66 14.10
C GLU A 121 -12.43 -10.90 13.90
N SER A 122 -11.11 -10.74 13.86
CA SER A 122 -10.19 -11.85 13.68
C SER A 122 -8.93 -11.75 14.53
N TYR A 123 -8.42 -12.92 14.90
CA TYR A 123 -7.15 -13.10 15.57
C TYR A 123 -6.29 -14.06 14.76
N PHE A 124 -5.04 -13.70 14.57
CA PHE A 124 -4.05 -14.59 13.98
C PHE A 124 -2.82 -14.63 14.87
N THR A 125 -2.56 -15.79 15.46
CA THR A 125 -1.42 -16.01 16.35
C THR A 125 -0.88 -17.42 16.14
N LYS A 126 0.16 -17.81 16.88
CA LYS A 126 0.63 -19.20 16.93
C LYS A 126 -0.44 -20.22 17.34
N GLN A 127 -1.53 -19.80 17.98
CA GLN A 127 -2.64 -20.67 18.37
C GLN A 127 -3.60 -20.98 17.22
N GLY A 128 -3.44 -20.32 16.06
CA GLY A 128 -4.27 -20.48 14.87
C GLY A 128 -4.91 -19.18 14.43
N PHE A 129 -5.69 -19.28 13.36
CA PHE A 129 -6.53 -18.20 12.85
C PHE A 129 -7.97 -18.37 13.31
N PHE A 130 -8.51 -17.32 13.93
CA PHE A 130 -9.87 -17.26 14.44
C PHE A 130 -10.59 -16.08 13.82
N MET A 131 -11.83 -16.25 13.40
CA MET A 131 -12.64 -15.21 12.77
C MET A 131 -14.09 -15.32 13.21
N TYR A 132 -14.70 -14.21 13.57
CA TYR A 132 -16.12 -14.16 13.87
C TYR A 132 -16.92 -14.15 12.56
N GLU A 133 -17.80 -15.12 12.39
CA GLU A 133 -18.72 -15.22 11.26
C GLU A 133 -20.09 -14.64 11.66
N PRO A 134 -20.39 -13.37 11.31
CA PRO A 134 -21.61 -12.70 11.76
C PRO A 134 -22.89 -13.39 11.28
N ALA A 135 -22.88 -14.06 10.13
CA ALA A 135 -24.07 -14.77 9.64
C ALA A 135 -24.46 -15.97 10.52
N GLN A 136 -23.47 -16.61 11.14
CA GLN A 136 -23.68 -17.76 12.05
C GLN A 136 -23.70 -17.34 13.52
N GLY A 137 -23.30 -16.10 13.83
CA GLY A 137 -23.14 -15.64 15.20
C GLY A 137 -22.11 -16.44 15.99
N ALA A 138 -21.08 -16.95 15.31
CA ALA A 138 -20.13 -17.90 15.87
C ALA A 138 -18.69 -17.55 15.51
N TRP A 139 -17.77 -17.91 16.40
CA TRP A 139 -16.36 -17.91 16.07
C TRP A 139 -16.04 -19.14 15.23
N MET A 140 -15.22 -18.93 14.21
CA MET A 140 -14.70 -19.97 13.34
C MET A 140 -13.19 -20.05 13.52
N LYS A 141 -12.63 -21.26 13.47
CA LYS A 141 -11.20 -21.54 13.54
C LYS A 141 -10.77 -22.26 12.26
N LEU A 142 -9.69 -21.81 11.64
CA LEU A 142 -9.08 -22.59 10.56
C LEU A 142 -8.40 -23.84 11.14
N PRO A 143 -8.47 -24.99 10.44
CA PRO A 143 -7.69 -26.17 10.80
C PRO A 143 -6.21 -25.84 11.03
N ASP A 144 -5.57 -26.52 11.98
CA ASP A 144 -4.19 -26.20 12.40
C ASP A 144 -3.18 -26.27 11.25
N GLU A 145 -3.36 -27.22 10.33
CA GLU A 145 -2.54 -27.37 9.13
C GLU A 145 -2.62 -26.12 8.24
N MET A 146 -3.84 -25.68 7.92
CA MET A 146 -4.07 -24.47 7.13
C MET A 146 -3.59 -23.20 7.84
N SER A 147 -3.82 -23.09 9.16
CA SER A 147 -3.31 -21.96 9.95
C SER A 147 -1.78 -21.90 9.90
N THR A 148 -1.11 -23.05 9.94
CA THR A 148 0.35 -23.14 9.85
C THR A 148 0.85 -22.77 8.47
N GLU A 149 0.18 -23.22 7.40
CA GLU A 149 0.52 -22.84 6.04
C GLU A 149 0.31 -21.36 5.79
N LEU A 150 -0.82 -20.80 6.26
CA LEU A 150 -1.10 -19.37 6.20
C LEU A 150 -0.01 -18.59 6.94
N LEU A 151 0.42 -19.04 8.12
CA LEU A 151 1.45 -18.35 8.90
C LEU A 151 2.77 -18.32 8.14
N LYS A 152 3.19 -19.46 7.56
CA LYS A 152 4.40 -19.51 6.73
C LYS A 152 4.29 -18.59 5.51
N ALA A 153 3.13 -18.56 4.84
CA ALA A 153 2.92 -17.69 3.69
C ALA A 153 2.99 -16.21 4.10
N THR A 154 2.34 -15.82 5.21
CA THR A 154 2.39 -14.44 5.71
C THR A 154 3.77 -14.07 6.21
N GLU A 155 4.52 -14.96 6.85
CA GLU A 155 5.92 -14.70 7.25
C GLU A 155 6.84 -14.51 6.03
N GLN A 156 6.59 -15.23 4.93
CA GLN A 156 7.35 -15.08 3.68
C GLN A 156 7.01 -13.77 2.93
N GLN A 157 5.75 -13.34 2.99
CA GLN A 157 5.28 -12.10 2.35
C GLN A 157 5.42 -10.85 3.25
N GLY A 158 5.52 -11.05 4.55
CA GLY A 158 5.36 -10.01 5.57
C GLY A 158 6.63 -9.21 5.89
N ASP A 159 7.76 -9.45 5.21
CA ASP A 159 8.94 -8.59 5.35
C ASP A 159 8.70 -7.24 4.64
N PRO A 160 8.43 -6.14 5.37
CA PRO A 160 8.12 -4.86 4.76
C PRO A 160 9.34 -4.31 3.99
N ALA A 161 10.56 -4.74 4.34
CA ALA A 161 11.76 -4.37 3.60
C ALA A 161 11.81 -5.05 2.22
N THR A 162 11.28 -6.26 2.08
CA THR A 162 11.22 -6.96 0.79
C THR A 162 10.19 -6.29 -0.13
N GLU A 163 9.03 -5.90 0.39
CA GLU A 163 8.03 -5.19 -0.39
C GLU A 163 8.53 -3.80 -0.84
N LEU A 164 9.15 -3.04 0.06
CA LEU A 164 9.78 -1.76 -0.28
C LEU A 164 10.89 -1.89 -1.32
N LYS A 165 11.63 -3.00 -1.35
CA LYS A 165 12.64 -3.27 -2.39
C LYS A 165 12.01 -3.50 -3.76
N LYS A 166 10.88 -4.19 -3.85
CA LYS A 166 10.15 -4.33 -5.12
C LYS A 166 9.71 -2.96 -5.64
N MET A 167 9.24 -2.08 -4.74
CA MET A 167 8.88 -0.71 -5.10
C MET A 167 10.07 0.12 -5.59
N GLN A 168 11.29 -0.20 -5.15
CA GLN A 168 12.52 0.45 -5.62
C GLN A 168 12.78 0.23 -7.12
N GLU A 169 12.23 -0.81 -7.73
CA GLU A 169 12.32 -1.02 -9.19
C GLU A 169 11.61 0.08 -10.00
N PHE A 170 10.65 0.76 -9.38
CA PHE A 170 9.87 1.86 -9.95
C PHE A 170 10.35 3.22 -9.47
N ILE A 171 11.53 3.31 -8.83
CA ILE A 171 12.02 4.53 -8.18
C ILE A 171 12.09 5.74 -9.12
N GLU A 172 12.36 5.51 -10.41
CA GLU A 172 12.41 6.55 -11.45
C GLU A 172 11.02 7.07 -11.85
N ASP A 173 9.97 6.29 -11.56
CA ASP A 173 8.58 6.63 -11.89
C ASP A 173 7.88 7.41 -10.75
N PHE A 174 8.52 7.50 -9.58
CA PHE A 174 7.98 8.26 -8.46
C PHE A 174 8.21 9.77 -8.62
N THR A 175 7.13 10.52 -8.44
CA THR A 175 7.23 11.91 -8.00
C THR A 175 7.62 11.90 -6.53
N PHE A 176 8.66 12.67 -6.20
CA PHE A 176 9.22 12.71 -4.86
C PHE A 176 9.12 14.12 -4.30
N GLU A 177 8.25 14.29 -3.32
CA GLU A 177 7.94 15.55 -2.66
C GLU A 177 8.25 15.48 -1.17
N GLN A 178 8.27 16.64 -0.51
CA GLN A 178 8.40 16.74 0.93
C GLN A 178 7.69 17.99 1.47
N ASP A 179 7.24 17.88 2.72
CA ASP A 179 6.80 19.00 3.54
C ASP A 179 7.74 19.18 4.76
N ASN A 180 7.31 19.88 5.80
CA ASN A 180 8.12 20.12 7.01
C ASN A 180 8.35 18.86 7.87
N SER A 181 7.47 17.87 7.78
CA SER A 181 7.44 16.66 8.61
C SER A 181 7.69 15.37 7.83
N SER A 182 7.41 15.37 6.53
CA SER A 182 7.25 14.13 5.77
C SER A 182 7.92 14.18 4.41
N TYR A 183 8.30 12.99 3.93
CA TYR A 183 8.56 12.68 2.54
C TYR A 183 7.29 12.09 1.93
N ILE A 184 6.94 12.51 0.72
CA ILE A 184 5.73 12.08 0.01
C ILE A 184 6.16 11.50 -1.34
N LEU A 185 5.90 10.22 -1.52
CA LEU A 185 6.22 9.47 -2.73
C LEU A 185 4.90 9.25 -3.48
N THR A 186 4.78 9.74 -4.71
CA THR A 186 3.59 9.53 -5.52
C THR A 186 3.95 8.84 -6.82
N LEU A 187 3.29 7.73 -7.11
CA LEU A 187 3.36 7.04 -8.38
C LEU A 187 2.03 7.25 -9.12
N ASN A 188 2.09 7.90 -10.27
CA ASN A 188 0.98 7.99 -11.21
C ASN A 188 1.34 7.09 -12.38
N ALA A 189 0.89 5.84 -12.36
CA ALA A 189 1.25 4.89 -13.41
C ALA A 189 0.07 4.64 -14.33
N SER A 190 0.26 4.95 -15.61
CA SER A 190 -0.62 4.51 -16.72
C SER A 190 0.18 3.72 -17.76
N ALA A 191 1.28 3.08 -17.33
CA ALA A 191 2.31 2.50 -18.20
C ALA A 191 2.29 0.96 -18.15
N GLU A 192 2.58 0.32 -19.29
CA GLU A 192 2.58 -1.15 -19.48
C GLU A 192 3.36 -1.91 -18.40
N LYS A 193 4.49 -1.35 -17.92
CA LYS A 193 5.34 -1.93 -16.88
C LYS A 193 4.61 -2.10 -15.53
N PHE A 194 3.75 -1.16 -15.19
CA PHE A 194 3.02 -1.18 -13.93
C PHE A 194 1.75 -2.02 -14.03
N ASN A 195 1.12 -2.08 -15.22
CA ASN A 195 0.02 -3.02 -15.46
C ASN A 195 0.47 -4.47 -15.23
N ALA A 196 1.67 -4.85 -15.71
CA ALA A 196 2.22 -6.18 -15.46
C ALA A 196 2.46 -6.44 -13.95
N PHE A 197 3.00 -5.47 -13.22
CA PHE A 197 3.20 -5.56 -11.77
C PHE A 197 1.86 -5.72 -11.02
N MET A 198 0.85 -4.91 -11.37
CA MET A 198 -0.47 -5.01 -10.75
C MET A 198 -1.19 -6.30 -11.10
N GLN A 199 -1.09 -6.78 -12.35
CA GLN A 199 -1.61 -8.09 -12.73
C GLN A 199 -0.98 -9.21 -11.89
N GLU A 200 0.34 -9.16 -11.66
CA GLU A 200 1.02 -10.11 -10.78
C GLU A 200 0.51 -9.99 -9.34
N GLN A 201 0.38 -8.78 -8.80
CA GLN A 201 -0.07 -8.58 -7.42
C GLN A 201 -1.53 -8.98 -7.21
N LEU A 202 -2.41 -8.64 -8.16
CA LEU A 202 -3.80 -9.09 -8.16
C LEU A 202 -3.88 -10.61 -8.31
N ALA A 203 -3.01 -11.21 -9.12
CA ALA A 203 -2.94 -12.66 -9.24
C ALA A 203 -2.51 -13.34 -7.95
N GLN A 204 -1.54 -12.77 -7.23
CA GLN A 204 -1.13 -13.28 -5.92
C GLN A 204 -2.24 -13.11 -4.87
N SER A 205 -3.00 -12.01 -4.94
CA SER A 205 -4.03 -11.67 -3.94
C SER A 205 -5.35 -12.41 -4.17
N PHE A 206 -5.75 -12.63 -5.42
CA PHE A 206 -7.05 -13.19 -5.80
C PHE A 206 -6.96 -14.56 -6.50
N GLY A 207 -5.80 -14.92 -7.05
CA GLY A 207 -5.65 -16.03 -8.01
C GLY A 207 -5.77 -17.44 -7.44
N GLN A 208 -5.82 -17.63 -6.11
CA GLN A 208 -6.06 -18.95 -5.52
C GLN A 208 -7.51 -19.23 -5.14
N SER A 209 -8.37 -18.21 -5.07
CA SER A 209 -9.73 -18.38 -4.51
C SER A 209 -10.84 -17.83 -5.40
N ALA A 210 -10.55 -16.94 -6.35
CA ALA A 210 -11.61 -16.10 -6.94
C ALA A 210 -12.02 -16.44 -8.39
N GLY A 211 -11.34 -17.38 -9.07
CA GLY A 211 -11.76 -17.83 -10.41
C GLY A 211 -11.68 -16.78 -11.53
N PHE A 212 -11.08 -15.61 -11.26
CA PHE A 212 -10.93 -14.52 -12.23
C PHE A 212 -9.81 -14.81 -13.24
N ASP A 213 -10.08 -14.56 -14.53
CA ASP A 213 -9.03 -14.53 -15.56
C ASP A 213 -8.26 -13.21 -15.46
N LEU A 214 -7.16 -13.25 -14.71
CA LEU A 214 -6.30 -12.11 -14.43
C LEU A 214 -5.58 -11.58 -15.68
N GLN A 215 -5.55 -12.35 -16.79
CA GLN A 215 -5.02 -11.86 -18.07
C GLN A 215 -5.97 -10.86 -18.76
N SER A 216 -7.24 -10.81 -18.35
CA SER A 216 -8.25 -9.88 -18.88
C SER A 216 -8.29 -8.54 -18.16
N VAL A 217 -7.45 -8.34 -17.13
CA VAL A 217 -7.45 -7.12 -16.32
C VAL A 217 -6.76 -5.98 -17.06
N ASP A 218 -7.54 -4.95 -17.39
CA ASP A 218 -7.08 -3.69 -17.96
C ASP A 218 -7.13 -2.58 -16.90
N VAL A 219 -5.97 -2.14 -16.43
CA VAL A 219 -5.87 -1.06 -15.43
C VAL A 219 -5.94 0.29 -16.16
N SER A 220 -7.04 1.02 -15.94
CA SER A 220 -7.35 2.29 -16.59
C SER A 220 -6.80 3.51 -15.83
N GLY A 221 -6.52 3.36 -14.54
CA GLY A 221 -5.91 4.41 -13.74
C GLY A 221 -5.33 3.88 -12.43
N LEU A 222 -4.14 4.36 -12.07
CA LEU A 222 -3.58 4.16 -10.76
C LEU A 222 -2.87 5.43 -10.27
N LYS A 223 -3.25 5.83 -9.06
CA LYS A 223 -2.50 6.75 -8.23
C LYS A 223 -2.20 6.10 -6.89
N TYR A 224 -0.92 5.98 -6.60
CA TYR A 224 -0.41 5.49 -5.33
C TYR A 224 0.37 6.61 -4.64
N SER A 225 0.12 6.84 -3.35
CA SER A 225 0.91 7.75 -2.53
C SER A 225 1.34 7.07 -1.24
N TYR A 226 2.58 7.32 -0.83
CA TYR A 226 3.16 6.81 0.40
C TYR A 226 3.88 7.94 1.13
N THR A 227 3.51 8.15 2.39
CA THR A 227 4.03 9.22 3.23
C THR A 227 4.90 8.64 4.32
N ILE A 228 6.09 9.23 4.51
CA ILE A 228 7.12 8.73 5.42
C ILE A 228 7.55 9.89 6.33
N ASP A 229 7.57 9.66 7.64
CA ASP A 229 8.04 10.64 8.61
C ASP A 229 9.56 10.89 8.48
N LYS A 230 9.96 12.16 8.43
CA LYS A 230 11.37 12.56 8.21
C LYS A 230 12.32 12.17 9.35
N LYS A 231 11.80 11.98 10.57
CA LYS A 231 12.61 11.74 11.76
C LYS A 231 12.85 10.25 11.97
N THR A 232 11.79 9.47 11.87
CA THR A 232 11.75 8.04 12.17
C THR A 232 11.92 7.18 10.93
N PHE A 233 11.61 7.70 9.75
CA PHE A 233 11.50 6.95 8.50
C PHE A 233 10.42 5.86 8.54
N TYR A 234 9.49 5.94 9.49
CA TYR A 234 8.30 5.09 9.50
C TYR A 234 7.26 5.62 8.51
N PRO A 235 6.51 4.71 7.87
CA PRO A 235 5.39 5.11 7.03
C PRO A 235 4.29 5.67 7.90
N THR A 236 3.64 6.76 7.49
CA THR A 236 2.56 7.40 8.27
C THR A 236 1.22 7.30 7.57
N ALA A 237 1.22 7.29 6.24
CA ALA A 237 0.01 7.18 5.44
C ALA A 237 0.28 6.53 4.08
N MET A 238 -0.73 5.86 3.56
CA MET A 238 -0.76 5.33 2.20
C MET A 238 -2.11 5.64 1.58
N THR A 239 -2.14 6.06 0.32
CA THR A 239 -3.38 6.19 -0.45
C THR A 239 -3.25 5.42 -1.75
N VAL A 240 -4.28 4.66 -2.10
CA VAL A 240 -4.38 3.96 -3.38
C VAL A 240 -5.68 4.40 -4.03
N ASP A 241 -5.62 4.77 -5.29
CA ASP A 241 -6.77 5.02 -6.13
C ASP A 241 -6.53 4.23 -7.41
N ILE A 242 -7.31 3.17 -7.61
CA ILE A 242 -7.17 2.24 -8.73
C ILE A 242 -8.50 2.07 -9.43
N SER A 243 -8.45 2.10 -10.76
CA SER A 243 -9.55 1.72 -11.63
C SER A 243 -9.06 0.64 -12.58
N PHE A 244 -9.81 -0.46 -12.67
CA PHE A 244 -9.55 -1.49 -13.66
C PHE A 244 -10.84 -2.10 -14.20
N LYS A 245 -10.70 -2.72 -15.36
CA LYS A 245 -11.76 -3.45 -16.05
C LYS A 245 -11.37 -4.91 -16.19
N THR A 246 -12.36 -5.79 -16.13
CA THR A 246 -12.20 -7.21 -16.37
C THR A 246 -13.44 -7.77 -17.05
N VAL A 247 -13.36 -9.01 -17.54
CA VAL A 247 -14.48 -9.71 -18.17
C VAL A 247 -14.82 -10.93 -17.32
N GLU A 248 -16.05 -10.97 -16.82
CA GLU A 248 -16.61 -12.12 -16.12
C GLU A 248 -17.63 -12.81 -17.05
N GLY A 249 -17.24 -13.96 -17.62
CA GLY A 249 -18.06 -14.65 -18.63
C GLY A 249 -18.21 -13.81 -19.91
N SER A 250 -19.39 -13.21 -20.12
CA SER A 250 -19.65 -12.30 -21.23
C SER A 250 -19.87 -10.84 -20.79
N GLU A 251 -19.74 -10.54 -19.50
CA GLU A 251 -20.00 -9.23 -18.94
C GLU A 251 -18.69 -8.47 -18.70
N GLU A 252 -18.62 -7.22 -19.15
CA GLU A 252 -17.56 -6.30 -18.75
C GLU A 252 -17.89 -5.76 -17.35
N VAL A 253 -16.94 -5.87 -16.43
CA VAL A 253 -17.03 -5.35 -15.06
C VAL A 253 -15.95 -4.30 -14.87
N THR A 254 -16.32 -3.12 -14.39
CA THR A 254 -15.40 -2.06 -13.97
C THR A 254 -15.37 -2.01 -12.44
N LEU A 255 -14.17 -2.02 -11.88
CA LEU A 255 -13.92 -1.80 -10.46
C LEU A 255 -13.16 -0.49 -10.27
N GLU A 256 -13.69 0.37 -9.41
CA GLU A 256 -12.97 1.53 -8.89
C GLU A 256 -12.79 1.34 -7.39
N GLN A 257 -11.56 1.48 -6.90
CA GLN A 257 -11.23 1.34 -5.49
C GLN A 257 -10.36 2.49 -5.03
N LYS A 258 -10.78 3.12 -3.94
CA LYS A 258 -10.00 4.12 -3.22
C LYS A 258 -9.75 3.65 -1.80
N THR A 259 -8.48 3.55 -1.43
CA THR A 259 -8.02 3.14 -0.11
C THR A 259 -7.23 4.27 0.53
N ASN A 260 -7.56 4.62 1.77
CA ASN A 260 -6.74 5.46 2.61
C ASN A 260 -6.30 4.64 3.82
N ALA A 261 -5.00 4.62 4.10
CA ALA A 261 -4.44 3.91 5.23
C ALA A 261 -3.60 4.86 6.07
N THR A 262 -3.69 4.73 7.39
CA THR A 262 -2.87 5.46 8.35
C THR A 262 -2.16 4.48 9.28
N PHE A 263 -0.88 4.75 9.51
CA PHE A 263 -0.01 3.93 10.34
C PHE A 263 0.29 4.69 11.63
N SER A 264 0.27 3.98 12.75
CA SER A 264 0.42 4.59 14.07
C SER A 264 0.93 3.57 15.09
N ASN A 265 1.09 4.01 16.35
CA ASN A 265 1.41 3.14 17.49
C ASN A 265 2.62 2.21 17.27
N TYR A 266 3.66 2.71 16.60
CA TYR A 266 4.88 1.95 16.33
C TYR A 266 5.52 1.47 17.62
N ASN A 267 5.78 0.17 17.71
CA ASN A 267 6.34 -0.51 18.88
C ASN A 267 5.50 -0.37 20.17
N GLY A 268 4.22 0.00 20.07
CA GLY A 268 3.32 0.18 21.21
C GLY A 268 2.47 -1.03 21.57
N VAL A 269 2.38 -2.04 20.70
CA VAL A 269 1.60 -3.26 20.92
C VAL A 269 2.56 -4.36 21.37
N ASN A 270 2.45 -4.78 22.64
CA ASN A 270 3.37 -5.74 23.23
C ASN A 270 2.96 -7.20 22.99
N GLU A 271 1.66 -7.46 23.00
CA GLU A 271 1.11 -8.82 22.91
C GLU A 271 -0.30 -8.76 22.33
N ILE A 272 -0.66 -9.79 21.54
CA ILE A 272 -2.01 -10.02 21.04
C ILE A 272 -2.45 -11.39 21.58
N THR A 273 -3.38 -11.39 22.52
CA THR A 273 -3.93 -12.60 23.14
C THR A 273 -5.34 -12.88 22.65
N ILE A 274 -5.63 -14.14 22.33
CA ILE A 274 -6.98 -14.57 21.97
C ILE A 274 -7.79 -14.75 23.27
N PRO A 275 -8.97 -14.13 23.42
CA PRO A 275 -9.81 -14.34 24.58
C PRO A 275 -10.20 -15.82 24.75
N GLU A 276 -10.23 -16.31 25.99
CA GLU A 276 -10.54 -17.74 26.25
C GLU A 276 -11.91 -18.17 25.72
N GLU A 277 -12.89 -17.26 25.73
CA GLU A 277 -14.23 -17.50 25.20
C GLU A 277 -14.23 -17.75 23.69
N VAL A 278 -13.35 -17.07 22.94
CA VAL A 278 -13.15 -17.31 21.50
C VAL A 278 -12.58 -18.71 21.30
N ILE A 279 -11.53 -19.08 22.03
CA ILE A 279 -10.89 -20.40 21.92
C ILE A 279 -11.89 -21.54 22.21
N LYS A 280 -12.74 -21.37 23.24
CA LYS A 280 -13.68 -22.40 23.68
C LYS A 280 -14.92 -22.50 22.81
N SER A 281 -15.35 -21.40 22.18
CA SER A 281 -16.57 -21.35 21.35
C SER A 281 -16.33 -21.53 19.86
N ALA A 282 -15.08 -21.37 19.40
CA ALA A 282 -14.77 -21.45 17.98
C ALA A 282 -15.04 -22.84 17.40
N GLN A 283 -15.72 -22.86 16.26
CA GLN A 283 -16.00 -24.06 15.48
C GLN A 283 -14.93 -24.19 14.40
N GLU A 284 -14.35 -25.38 14.27
CA GLU A 284 -13.38 -25.62 13.19
C GLU A 284 -14.10 -25.62 11.83
N ILE A 285 -13.52 -24.95 10.84
CA ILE A 285 -14.06 -24.91 9.48
C ILE A 285 -13.88 -26.29 8.84
N GLU A 286 -14.99 -26.91 8.43
CA GLU A 286 -14.97 -28.16 7.67
C GLU A 286 -14.63 -27.87 6.20
N LEU A 287 -13.63 -28.57 5.66
CA LEU A 287 -13.28 -28.47 4.25
C LEU A 287 -14.23 -29.34 3.40
N PRO A 288 -14.74 -28.83 2.26
CA PRO A 288 -15.44 -29.68 1.31
C PRO A 288 -14.48 -30.77 0.79
N HIS A 289 -14.92 -32.03 0.91
CA HIS A 289 -14.21 -33.21 0.42
C HIS A 289 -14.26 -33.35 -1.10
#